data_AF-A0AA41CCD1-F1
#
_entry.id   AF-A0AA41CCD1-F1
#
_cell.length_a   1.000
_cell.length_b   1.000
_cell.length_c   1.000
_cell.angle_alpha   90.00
_cell.angle_beta   90.00
_cell.angle_gamma   90.00
#
_symmetry.space_group_name_H-M   'P 1'
#
loop_
_entity.id
_entity.type
_entity.pdbx_description
1 polymer ?
#
loop_
_entity_poly.entity_id
_entity_poly.type
_entity_poly.pdbx_seq_one_letter_code
_entity_poly.pdbx_strand_id
1 'polypeptide(L)'
;MLAVLASFWSSPVAAEGNCPSGFYPIGGQGVSGCAPIPGASSVSSQQQLPSPPPQPTGRWHKTWGAVAMGEKGDTGVAKQKYSREEAEQEALSQCATWGARNCVVKISYENQCVAIASPTASQTGAHIARDGSIAKAGAVALSGCKKQGGFGCEVMYSECSDPIFERF
;
A
#
# COMPACT_ATOMS: atom_id res chain seq x y z
N MET A 1 -43.63 -84.80 26.25
CA MET A 1 -42.18 -84.86 25.99
C MET A 1 -41.68 -83.45 25.78
N LEU A 2 -40.78 -83.02 26.66
CA LEU A 2 -40.05 -81.76 26.59
C LEU A 2 -39.08 -81.77 25.39
N ALA A 3 -38.96 -80.64 24.69
CA ALA A 3 -37.71 -80.21 24.09
C ALA A 3 -37.77 -78.68 23.93
N VAL A 4 -37.18 -77.99 24.92
CA VAL A 4 -37.00 -76.53 24.93
C VAL A 4 -35.87 -76.21 23.94
N LEU A 5 -36.19 -75.53 22.85
CA LEU A 5 -35.21 -74.97 21.91
C LEU A 5 -34.61 -73.70 22.53
N ALA A 6 -33.41 -73.82 23.09
CA ALA A 6 -32.63 -72.69 23.60
C ALA A 6 -31.87 -72.01 22.45
N SER A 7 -32.43 -70.92 21.94
CA SER A 7 -31.74 -70.02 20.99
C SER A 7 -30.82 -69.07 21.76
N PHE A 8 -29.51 -69.28 21.68
CA PHE A 8 -28.50 -68.40 22.26
C PHE A 8 -28.29 -67.17 21.37
N TRP A 9 -28.70 -65.99 21.86
CA TRP A 9 -28.29 -64.71 21.27
C TRP A 9 -26.91 -64.32 21.80
N SER A 10 -25.89 -64.33 20.93
CA SER A 10 -24.59 -63.74 21.20
C SER A 10 -24.72 -62.21 21.12
N SER A 11 -24.57 -61.52 22.25
CA SER A 11 -24.42 -60.06 22.25
C SER A 11 -23.02 -59.69 21.77
N PRO A 12 -22.85 -58.62 20.95
CA PRO A 12 -21.53 -58.10 20.66
C PRO A 12 -20.92 -57.56 21.96
N VAL A 13 -19.85 -58.20 22.44
CA VAL A 13 -19.01 -57.60 23.48
C VAL A 13 -18.18 -56.51 22.81
N ALA A 14 -18.62 -55.28 22.96
CA ALA A 14 -17.84 -54.10 22.62
C ALA A 14 -16.75 -53.96 23.70
N ALA A 15 -15.55 -54.48 23.44
CA ALA A 15 -14.37 -54.20 24.25
C ALA A 15 -13.83 -52.81 23.90
N GLU A 16 -14.62 -51.77 24.17
CA GLU A 16 -14.18 -50.39 24.06
C GLU A 16 -13.35 -50.10 25.32
N GLY A 17 -12.03 -50.18 25.19
CA GLY A 17 -11.11 -49.76 26.26
C GLY A 17 -11.46 -48.33 26.70
N ASN A 18 -11.44 -48.06 28.01
CA ASN A 18 -11.88 -46.82 28.66
C ASN A 18 -10.97 -45.59 28.39
N CYS A 19 -10.31 -45.53 27.22
CA CYS A 19 -9.32 -44.52 26.87
C CYS A 19 -9.55 -43.95 25.46
N PRO A 20 -9.32 -42.64 25.25
CA PRO A 20 -9.42 -42.01 23.94
C PRO A 20 -8.40 -42.57 22.95
N SER A 21 -8.66 -42.39 21.65
CA SER A 21 -7.78 -42.85 20.58
C SER A 21 -6.34 -42.35 20.79
N GLY A 22 -5.37 -43.27 20.71
CA GLY A 22 -3.95 -42.99 20.97
C GLY A 22 -3.50 -43.29 22.41
N PHE A 23 -4.39 -43.80 23.27
CA PHE A 23 -4.08 -44.16 24.66
C PHE A 23 -4.51 -45.60 24.98
N TYR A 24 -3.77 -46.27 25.86
CA TYR A 24 -4.09 -47.60 26.37
C TYR A 24 -4.38 -47.55 27.89
N PRO A 25 -5.28 -48.40 28.40
CA PRO A 25 -5.60 -48.43 29.82
C PRO A 25 -4.41 -48.93 30.65
N ILE A 26 -4.13 -48.24 31.76
CA ILE A 26 -3.15 -48.60 32.78
C ILE A 26 -3.81 -48.68 34.15
N GLY A 27 -3.40 -49.65 34.97
CA GLY A 27 -3.86 -49.78 36.36
C GLY A 27 -4.31 -51.19 36.75
N GLY A 28 -4.44 -51.40 38.05
CA GLY A 28 -4.90 -52.63 38.70
C GLY A 28 -5.33 -52.35 40.14
N GLN A 29 -6.18 -53.21 40.72
CA GLN A 29 -6.79 -53.03 42.06
C GLN A 29 -7.55 -51.69 42.23
N GLY A 30 -8.46 -51.39 41.31
CA GLY A 30 -9.46 -50.31 41.48
C GLY A 30 -9.03 -48.90 41.06
N VAL A 31 -7.80 -48.73 40.56
CA VAL A 31 -7.36 -47.48 39.92
C VAL A 31 -7.20 -47.70 38.42
N SER A 32 -7.84 -46.84 37.62
CA SER A 32 -7.80 -46.88 36.15
C SER A 32 -7.34 -45.54 35.61
N GLY A 33 -6.32 -45.54 34.74
CA GLY A 33 -5.81 -44.37 34.02
C GLY A 33 -5.48 -44.71 32.57
N CYS A 34 -5.11 -43.71 31.77
CA CYS A 34 -4.76 -43.88 30.35
C CYS A 34 -3.33 -43.42 30.11
N ALA A 35 -2.51 -44.27 29.47
CA ALA A 35 -1.15 -43.93 29.05
C ALA A 35 -1.07 -43.78 27.53
N PRO A 36 -0.26 -42.83 27.01
CA PRO A 36 -0.12 -42.64 25.57
C PRO A 36 0.59 -43.84 24.93
N ILE A 37 0.11 -44.28 23.77
CA ILE A 37 0.75 -45.36 22.99
C ILE A 37 2.04 -44.83 22.37
N PRO A 38 3.22 -45.39 22.69
CA PRO A 38 4.48 -44.98 22.10
C PRO A 38 4.44 -45.12 20.57
N GLY A 39 4.68 -44.03 19.84
CA GLY A 39 4.65 -44.03 18.37
C GLY A 39 3.27 -43.84 17.74
N ALA A 40 2.18 -43.86 18.53
CA ALA A 40 0.94 -43.23 18.09
C ALA A 40 1.13 -41.73 18.30
N SER A 41 1.56 -41.03 17.25
CA SER A 41 1.52 -39.58 17.22
C SER A 41 0.11 -39.14 17.57
N SER A 42 -0.10 -38.77 18.83
CA SER A 42 -1.25 -38.01 19.26
C SER A 42 -1.28 -36.81 18.34
N VAL A 43 -2.25 -36.79 17.42
CA VAL A 43 -2.75 -35.55 16.85
C VAL A 43 -3.50 -34.85 18.00
N SER A 44 -2.77 -34.54 19.07
CA SER A 44 -3.03 -33.32 19.81
C SER A 44 -2.77 -32.26 18.77
N SER A 45 -3.85 -31.86 18.11
CA SER A 45 -3.98 -30.54 17.52
C SER A 45 -3.61 -29.55 18.62
N GLN A 46 -2.31 -29.33 18.78
CA GLN A 46 -1.80 -28.05 19.23
C GLN A 46 -2.42 -27.09 18.23
N GLN A 47 -3.58 -26.55 18.60
CA GLN A 47 -4.18 -25.44 17.91
C GLN A 47 -3.14 -24.33 18.00
N GLN A 48 -2.23 -24.29 17.04
CA GLN A 48 -1.46 -23.11 16.74
C GLN A 48 -2.51 -22.04 16.51
N LEU A 49 -2.74 -21.23 17.54
CA LEU A 49 -3.55 -20.03 17.45
C LEU A 49 -3.09 -19.31 16.18
N PRO A 50 -4.01 -19.01 15.25
CA PRO A 50 -3.65 -18.27 14.05
C PRO A 50 -2.91 -17.01 14.46
N SER A 51 -1.79 -16.70 13.80
CA SER A 51 -1.10 -15.43 14.01
C SER A 51 -2.09 -14.28 13.82
N PRO A 52 -2.07 -13.25 14.68
CA PRO A 52 -2.97 -12.12 14.52
C PRO A 52 -2.75 -11.48 13.14
N PRO A 53 -3.81 -10.89 12.54
CA PRO A 53 -3.68 -10.24 11.25
C PRO A 53 -2.65 -9.10 11.33
N PRO A 54 -1.92 -8.83 10.22
CA PRO A 54 -0.96 -7.73 10.18
C PRO A 54 -1.67 -6.41 10.50
N GLN A 55 -1.08 -5.62 11.39
CA GLN A 55 -1.59 -4.29 11.74
C GLN A 55 -0.87 -3.21 10.92
N PRO A 56 -1.59 -2.15 10.49
CA PRO A 56 -0.96 -1.04 9.80
C PRO A 56 0.05 -0.38 10.72
N THR A 57 1.27 -0.18 10.22
CA THR A 57 2.33 0.51 10.95
C THR A 57 2.24 2.03 10.82
N GLY A 58 1.31 2.53 10.01
CA GLY A 58 1.17 3.95 9.71
C GLY A 58 0.14 4.23 8.62
N ARG A 59 0.13 5.47 8.14
CA ARG A 59 -0.73 5.95 7.05
C ARG A 59 0.05 6.81 6.05
N TRP A 60 -0.37 6.75 4.79
CA TRP A 60 0.16 7.61 3.73
C TRP A 60 -0.64 8.90 3.65
N HIS A 61 0.07 10.03 3.69
CA HIS A 61 -0.46 11.35 3.40
C HIS A 61 -0.19 11.70 1.96
N LYS A 62 -1.23 12.14 1.28
CA LYS A 62 -1.10 12.74 -0.03
C LYS A 62 -0.38 14.07 0.11
N THR A 63 0.49 14.37 -0.84
CA THR A 63 1.10 15.70 -0.92
C THR A 63 0.80 16.34 -2.25
N TRP A 64 0.82 17.67 -2.22
CA TRP A 64 0.49 18.52 -3.34
C TRP A 64 1.66 19.39 -3.73
N GLY A 65 1.77 19.61 -5.04
CA GLY A 65 2.59 20.65 -5.61
C GLY A 65 1.80 21.50 -6.60
N ALA A 66 2.35 22.67 -6.91
CA ALA A 66 1.76 23.61 -7.86
C ALA A 66 2.84 24.42 -8.56
N VAL A 67 2.50 24.94 -9.74
CA VAL A 67 3.31 25.91 -10.47
C VAL A 67 2.44 27.10 -10.82
N ALA A 68 2.92 28.30 -10.50
CA ALA A 68 2.34 29.56 -10.91
C ALA A 68 3.30 30.32 -11.81
N MET A 69 2.77 31.05 -12.78
CA MET A 69 3.57 31.87 -13.69
C MET A 69 2.96 33.25 -13.85
N GLY A 70 3.82 34.28 -13.88
CA GLY A 70 3.49 35.66 -14.22
C GLY A 70 3.60 35.91 -15.72
N GLU A 71 3.20 37.10 -16.17
CA GLU A 71 3.16 37.47 -17.59
C GLU A 71 4.53 37.47 -18.27
N LYS A 72 5.60 37.75 -17.52
CA LYS A 72 6.97 37.85 -18.04
C LYS A 72 7.79 36.56 -17.86
N GLY A 73 7.15 35.47 -17.47
CA GLY A 73 7.81 34.18 -17.25
C GLY A 73 8.33 33.95 -15.83
N ASP A 74 8.13 34.91 -14.91
CA ASP A 74 8.36 34.69 -13.48
C ASP A 74 7.61 33.44 -13.03
N THR A 75 8.31 32.51 -12.39
CA THR A 75 7.77 31.18 -12.07
C THR A 75 7.93 30.95 -10.57
N GLY A 76 6.82 30.58 -9.92
CA GLY A 76 6.81 30.09 -8.55
C GLY A 76 6.38 28.64 -8.50
N VAL A 77 7.00 27.86 -7.62
CA VAL A 77 6.77 26.41 -7.51
C VAL A 77 6.54 26.02 -6.06
N ALA A 78 5.69 25.03 -5.84
CA ALA A 78 5.49 24.44 -4.53
C ALA A 78 5.47 22.92 -4.64
N LYS A 79 5.94 22.24 -3.59
CA LYS A 79 5.94 20.79 -3.46
C LYS A 79 5.70 20.39 -2.01
N GLN A 80 5.35 19.12 -1.80
CA GLN A 80 5.21 18.50 -0.47
C GLN A 80 4.26 19.25 0.48
N LYS A 81 3.24 19.93 -0.06
CA LYS A 81 2.21 20.59 0.76
C LYS A 81 1.11 19.61 1.13
N TYR A 82 0.45 19.84 2.26
CA TYR A 82 -0.59 18.92 2.75
C TYR A 82 -1.95 19.15 2.08
N SER A 83 -2.16 20.30 1.43
CA SER A 83 -3.34 20.58 0.63
C SER A 83 -3.00 21.23 -0.70
N ARG A 84 -3.95 21.13 -1.64
CA ARG A 84 -3.86 21.79 -2.94
C ARG A 84 -3.78 23.31 -2.77
N GLU A 85 -4.60 23.85 -1.88
CA GLU A 85 -4.71 25.29 -1.63
C GLU A 85 -3.39 25.85 -1.08
N GLU A 86 -2.73 25.13 -0.16
CA GLU A 86 -1.43 25.51 0.37
C GLU A 86 -0.36 25.51 -0.74
N ALA A 87 -0.35 24.48 -1.61
CA ALA A 87 0.56 24.43 -2.74
C ALA A 87 0.35 25.60 -3.70
N GLU A 88 -0.92 25.90 -4.04
CA GLU A 88 -1.26 27.00 -4.93
C GLU A 88 -0.86 28.36 -4.36
N GLN A 89 -1.12 28.60 -3.08
CA GLN A 89 -0.75 29.85 -2.40
C GLN A 89 0.76 30.05 -2.32
N GLU A 90 1.51 29.00 -1.96
CA GLU A 90 2.97 29.03 -1.93
C GLU A 90 3.55 29.32 -3.33
N ALA A 91 3.06 28.64 -4.37
CA ALA A 91 3.50 28.86 -5.75
C ALA A 91 3.19 30.30 -6.22
N LEU A 92 2.00 30.83 -5.90
CA LEU A 92 1.64 32.22 -6.21
C LEU A 92 2.54 33.23 -5.47
N SER A 93 2.83 32.97 -4.19
CA SER A 93 3.71 33.82 -3.38
C SER A 93 5.14 33.85 -3.93
N GLN A 94 5.69 32.68 -4.28
CA GLN A 94 7.01 32.59 -4.89
C GLN A 94 7.07 33.30 -6.24
N CYS A 95 6.04 33.15 -7.08
CA CYS A 95 5.95 33.86 -8.35
C CYS A 95 6.00 35.38 -8.14
N ALA A 96 5.27 35.90 -7.15
CA ALA A 96 5.19 37.33 -6.86
C ALA A 96 6.43 37.92 -6.15
N THR A 97 7.41 37.10 -5.75
CA THR A 97 8.52 37.50 -4.86
C THR A 97 9.33 38.68 -5.39
N TRP A 98 9.52 38.77 -6.71
CA TRP A 98 10.32 39.83 -7.36
C TRP A 98 9.48 40.90 -8.07
N GLY A 99 8.23 41.07 -7.64
CA GLY A 99 7.32 42.07 -8.22
C GLY A 99 6.67 41.65 -9.53
N ALA A 100 6.70 40.34 -9.84
CA ALA A 100 5.94 39.78 -10.95
C ALA A 100 4.44 40.12 -10.80
N ARG A 101 3.81 40.48 -11.91
CA ARG A 101 2.38 40.80 -11.95
C ARG A 101 1.59 39.66 -12.58
N ASN A 102 0.32 39.57 -12.19
CA ASN A 102 -0.64 38.64 -12.75
C ASN A 102 -0.16 37.18 -12.69
N CYS A 103 0.47 36.81 -11.57
CA CYS A 103 0.80 35.41 -11.26
C CYS A 103 -0.48 34.59 -11.22
N VAL A 104 -0.53 33.53 -12.03
CA VAL A 104 -1.66 32.60 -12.08
C VAL A 104 -1.16 31.17 -11.95
N VAL A 105 -1.91 30.35 -11.22
CA VAL A 105 -1.64 28.91 -11.13
C VAL A 105 -1.82 28.29 -12.52
N LYS A 106 -0.78 27.65 -13.04
CA LYS A 106 -0.80 26.96 -14.33
C LYS A 106 -1.11 25.47 -14.18
N ILE A 107 -0.64 24.86 -13.09
CA ILE A 107 -0.92 23.45 -12.79
C ILE A 107 -0.82 23.20 -11.29
N SER A 108 -1.63 22.26 -10.81
CA SER A 108 -1.55 21.67 -9.48
C SER A 108 -1.55 20.15 -9.63
N TYR A 109 -0.79 19.44 -8.81
CA TYR A 109 -0.56 18.01 -8.93
C TYR A 109 -0.48 17.33 -7.56
N GLU A 110 -0.98 16.10 -7.48
CA GLU A 110 -1.06 15.29 -6.26
C GLU A 110 -0.25 14.01 -6.46
N ASN A 111 0.68 13.69 -5.54
CA ASN A 111 1.47 12.45 -5.56
C ASN A 111 2.14 12.18 -6.93
N GLN A 112 2.62 13.24 -7.57
CA GLN A 112 3.11 13.25 -8.94
C GLN A 112 4.34 14.14 -9.06
N CYS A 113 5.02 14.03 -10.18
CA CYS A 113 6.12 14.89 -10.57
C CYS A 113 5.66 15.88 -11.63
N VAL A 114 6.26 17.07 -11.61
CA VAL A 114 6.07 18.13 -12.60
C VAL A 114 7.39 18.38 -13.32
N ALA A 115 7.32 18.82 -14.57
CA ALA A 115 8.43 19.38 -15.29
C ALA A 115 8.00 20.59 -16.12
N ILE A 116 8.89 21.57 -16.21
CA ILE A 116 8.73 22.77 -17.03
C ILE A 116 9.81 22.72 -18.11
N ALA A 117 9.39 22.68 -19.37
CA ALA A 117 10.28 22.80 -20.50
C ALA A 117 10.10 24.17 -21.16
N SER A 118 11.21 24.86 -21.41
CA SER A 118 11.20 26.16 -22.08
C SER A 118 12.08 26.12 -23.32
N PRO A 119 11.72 26.88 -24.37
CA PRO A 119 12.59 27.10 -25.51
C PRO A 119 13.82 27.93 -25.11
N THR A 120 14.98 27.60 -25.67
CA THR A 120 16.21 28.40 -25.51
C THR A 120 16.46 29.36 -26.67
N ALA A 121 15.81 29.13 -27.81
CA ALA A 121 16.03 29.86 -29.06
C ALA A 121 14.73 30.46 -29.67
N SER A 122 13.64 30.46 -28.91
CA SER A 122 12.40 31.17 -29.24
C SER A 122 11.77 31.74 -27.96
N GLN A 123 10.90 32.75 -28.10
CA GLN A 123 10.20 33.37 -26.96
C GLN A 123 8.86 32.67 -26.63
N THR A 124 8.44 31.71 -27.45
CA THR A 124 7.16 31.00 -27.34
C THR A 124 7.37 29.50 -27.32
N GLY A 125 6.44 28.79 -26.69
CA GLY A 125 6.43 27.33 -26.64
C GLY A 125 6.86 26.74 -25.30
N ALA A 126 6.91 27.51 -24.21
CA ALA A 126 7.09 26.91 -22.89
C ALA A 126 5.92 25.98 -22.54
N HIS A 127 6.22 24.82 -21.96
CA HIS A 127 5.21 23.83 -21.63
C HIS A 127 5.45 23.22 -20.25
N ILE A 128 4.37 22.98 -19.53
CA ILE A 128 4.39 22.35 -18.21
C ILE A 128 3.65 21.02 -18.31
N ALA A 129 4.23 19.96 -17.78
CA ALA A 129 3.60 18.66 -17.74
C ALA A 129 3.78 18.02 -16.36
N ARG A 130 2.85 17.13 -16.01
CA ARG A 130 2.94 16.28 -14.83
C ARG A 130 2.83 14.81 -15.23
N ASP A 131 3.50 13.96 -14.49
CA ASP A 131 3.46 12.50 -14.66
C ASP A 131 3.86 11.80 -13.36
N GLY A 132 3.87 10.47 -13.32
CA GLY A 132 4.29 9.67 -12.16
C GLY A 132 5.80 9.60 -11.95
N SER A 133 6.63 10.21 -12.82
CA SER A 133 8.08 10.32 -12.62
C SER A 133 8.65 11.57 -13.30
N ILE A 134 9.80 12.04 -12.79
CA ILE A 134 10.54 13.16 -13.38
C ILE A 134 10.84 12.92 -14.87
N ALA A 135 11.30 11.72 -15.22
CA ALA A 135 11.67 11.39 -16.60
C ALA A 135 10.48 11.48 -17.56
N LYS A 136 9.31 10.97 -17.16
CA LYS A 136 8.10 11.03 -17.99
C LYS A 136 7.54 12.44 -18.06
N ALA A 137 7.46 13.15 -16.93
CA ALA A 137 7.03 14.54 -16.89
C ALA A 137 7.92 15.41 -17.79
N GLY A 138 9.25 15.24 -17.73
CA GLY A 138 10.21 15.91 -18.59
C GLY A 138 10.03 15.59 -20.07
N ALA A 139 9.84 14.31 -20.43
CA ALA A 139 9.60 13.91 -21.81
C ALA A 139 8.31 14.52 -22.38
N VAL A 140 7.23 14.55 -21.59
CA VAL A 140 5.96 15.18 -21.98
C VAL A 140 6.13 16.70 -22.08
N ALA A 141 6.82 17.33 -21.14
CA ALA A 141 7.13 18.76 -21.16
C ALA A 141 7.90 19.15 -22.43
N LEU A 142 8.98 18.43 -22.75
CA LEU A 142 9.78 18.65 -23.96
C LEU A 142 8.97 18.45 -25.24
N SER A 143 8.15 17.40 -25.29
CA SER A 143 7.28 17.12 -26.44
C SER A 143 6.25 18.24 -26.64
N GLY A 144 5.60 18.68 -25.57
CA GLY A 144 4.66 19.80 -25.60
C GLY A 144 5.33 21.10 -26.01
N CYS A 145 6.55 21.37 -25.52
CA CYS A 145 7.29 22.57 -25.89
C CYS A 145 7.55 22.65 -27.41
N LYS A 146 8.03 21.55 -27.99
CA LYS A 146 8.26 21.45 -29.45
C LYS A 146 6.94 21.60 -30.24
N LYS A 147 5.86 20.95 -29.78
CA LYS A 147 4.54 21.03 -30.42
C LYS A 147 3.94 22.44 -30.39
N GLN A 148 4.28 23.24 -29.38
CA GLN A 148 3.87 24.64 -29.28
C GLN A 148 4.78 25.60 -30.07
N GLY A 149 5.69 25.07 -30.90
CA GLY A 149 6.58 25.86 -31.73
C GLY A 149 7.86 26.32 -31.03
N GLY A 150 8.17 25.77 -29.86
CA GLY A 150 9.43 26.06 -29.16
C GLY A 150 10.64 25.52 -29.89
N PHE A 151 11.68 26.35 -30.05
CA PHE A 151 12.97 25.95 -30.62
C PHE A 151 14.03 25.78 -29.53
N GLY A 152 14.80 24.70 -29.60
CA GLY A 152 15.81 24.38 -28.57
C GLY A 152 15.19 24.10 -27.20
N CYS A 153 14.09 23.35 -27.13
CA CYS A 153 13.40 23.04 -25.88
C CYS A 153 14.28 22.25 -24.89
N GLU A 154 14.38 22.75 -23.66
CA GLU A 154 15.10 22.11 -22.55
C GLU A 154 14.23 22.09 -21.29
N VAL A 155 14.43 21.08 -20.42
CA VAL A 155 13.77 21.03 -19.12
C VAL A 155 14.49 21.99 -18.19
N MET A 156 13.80 23.06 -17.77
CA MET A 156 14.32 24.08 -16.87
C MET A 156 14.09 23.76 -15.40
N TYR A 157 13.05 22.97 -15.11
CA TYR A 157 12.70 22.57 -13.76
C TYR A 157 12.00 21.23 -13.78
N SER A 158 12.25 20.39 -12.77
CA SER A 158 11.47 19.18 -12.55
C SER A 158 11.57 18.70 -11.11
N GLU A 159 10.44 18.35 -10.50
CA GLU A 159 10.42 17.85 -9.13
C GLU A 159 9.15 17.06 -8.81
N CYS A 160 9.19 16.24 -7.76
CA CYS A 160 8.05 15.45 -7.28
C CYS A 160 7.46 15.99 -5.97
N SER A 161 6.15 15.83 -5.84
CA SER A 161 5.48 15.89 -4.55
C SER A 161 5.14 14.46 -4.14
N ASP A 162 6.06 13.82 -3.43
CA ASP A 162 5.92 12.43 -3.01
C ASP A 162 5.01 12.31 -1.77
N PRO A 163 4.22 11.24 -1.65
CA PRO A 163 3.40 11.01 -0.47
C PRO A 163 4.29 10.78 0.77
N ILE A 164 3.83 11.24 1.93
CA ILE A 164 4.56 11.12 3.20
C ILE A 164 3.96 9.97 4.02
N PHE A 165 4.78 9.01 4.45
CA PHE A 165 4.33 7.97 5.37
C PHE A 165 4.48 8.44 6.82
N GLU A 166 3.37 8.51 7.56
CA GLU A 166 3.35 8.77 8.99
C GLU A 166 3.23 7.44 9.73
N ARG A 167 4.20 7.13 10.59
CA ARG A 167 4.21 5.93 11.44
C ARG A 167 3.38 6.18 12.71
N PHE A 168 2.63 5.17 13.16
CA PHE A 168 1.90 5.20 14.44
C PHE A 168 2.81 4.96 15.64
#